data_AF-A0A519TNN7-F1
#
_entry.id   AF-A0A519TNN7-F1
#
_cell.length_a   1.000
_cell.length_b   1.000
_cell.length_c   1.000
_cell.angle_alpha   90.00
_cell.angle_beta   90.00
_cell.angle_gamma   90.00
#
_symmetry.space_group_name_H-M   'P 1'
#
loop_
_entity.id
_entity.type
_entity.pdbx_description
1 polymer ?
#
loop_
_entity_poly.entity_id
_entity_poly.type
_entity_poly.pdbx_seq_one_letter_code
_entity_poly.pdbx_strand_id
1 'polypeptide(L)'
;MLDADDEWHPKKIEIVNAMIDSKYNLYGHASTLDDFNITSDIENNKASVEITFFDMLIKNRFVTPSVVFYNDQKFLFDEEMHHTEDHDLWLRMTYQKPALYINQKLVKLGRPVLSKGGASSDTWKMRKGELKMYINASKYSTLCKIILPILLPFSIFKFVKKSLIG
;
A
#
# COMPACT_ATOMS: atom_id res chain seq x y z
N MET A 1 1.42 11.26 1.54
CA MET A 1 1.52 12.13 0.35
C MET A 1 0.14 12.17 -0.29
N LEU A 2 -0.29 13.32 -0.81
CA LEU A 2 -1.60 13.50 -1.45
C LEU A 2 -1.32 13.87 -2.90
N ASP A 3 -1.85 13.11 -3.86
CA ASP A 3 -1.80 13.54 -5.26
C ASP A 3 -2.72 14.76 -5.43
N ALA A 4 -2.42 15.64 -6.38
CA ALA A 4 -3.11 16.93 -6.51
C ALA A 4 -4.63 16.81 -6.77
N ASP A 5 -5.09 15.64 -7.21
CA ASP A 5 -6.49 15.31 -7.52
C ASP A 5 -7.20 14.50 -6.42
N ASP A 6 -6.51 14.14 -5.33
CA ASP A 6 -7.10 13.39 -4.23
C ASP A 6 -7.66 14.33 -3.13
N GLU A 7 -8.77 13.93 -2.51
CA GLU A 7 -9.42 14.66 -1.43
C GLU A 7 -9.46 13.81 -0.15
N TRP A 8 -8.97 14.35 0.96
CA TRP A 8 -9.09 13.69 2.27
C TRP A 8 -10.45 13.95 2.90
N HIS A 9 -11.01 12.92 3.53
CA HIS A 9 -12.16 13.11 4.40
C HIS A 9 -11.77 14.06 5.55
N PRO A 10 -12.60 15.06 5.92
CA PRO A 10 -12.25 16.07 6.92
C PRO A 10 -11.83 15.47 8.28
N LYS A 11 -12.40 14.32 8.65
CA LYS A 11 -12.09 13.60 9.90
C LYS A 11 -11.01 12.53 9.77
N LYS A 12 -10.31 12.43 8.64
CA LYS A 12 -9.30 11.38 8.40
C LYS A 12 -8.29 11.29 9.57
N ILE A 13 -7.70 12.42 9.93
CA ILE A 13 -6.67 12.46 10.98
C ILE A 13 -7.26 12.12 12.34
N GLU A 14 -8.43 12.66 12.69
CA GLU A 14 -9.13 12.34 13.94
C GLU A 14 -9.39 10.83 14.08
N ILE A 15 -9.91 10.21 13.03
CA ILE A 15 -10.25 8.79 13.00
C ILE A 15 -9.00 7.92 13.09
N VAL A 16 -7.96 8.21 12.31
CA VAL A 16 -6.70 7.45 12.37
C VAL A 16 -6.02 7.62 13.73
N ASN A 17 -6.03 8.83 14.30
CA ASN A 17 -5.45 9.11 15.61
C ASN A 17 -6.16 8.36 16.74
N ALA A 18 -7.48 8.16 16.63
CA ALA A 18 -8.25 7.36 17.59
C ALA A 18 -7.93 5.85 17.54
N MET A 19 -7.30 5.38 16.45
CA MET A 19 -6.92 3.98 16.24
C MET A 19 -5.44 3.71 16.52
N ILE A 20 -4.70 4.72 16.95
CA ILE A 20 -3.28 4.59 17.28
C ILE A 20 -3.09 3.57 18.40
N ASP A 21 -2.24 2.58 18.14
CA ASP A 21 -1.83 1.57 19.10
C ASP A 21 -0.33 1.28 18.94
N SER A 22 0.36 1.05 20.05
CA SER A 22 1.80 0.73 20.08
C SER A 22 2.19 -0.51 19.25
N LYS A 23 1.21 -1.37 18.95
CA LYS A 23 1.33 -2.57 18.11
C LYS A 23 1.59 -2.26 16.64
N TYR A 24 1.12 -1.11 16.14
CA TYR A 24 1.20 -0.75 14.71
C TYR A 24 2.05 0.50 14.51
N ASN A 25 2.86 0.51 13.45
CA ASN A 25 3.60 1.70 13.01
C ASN A 25 3.06 2.28 11.68
N LEU A 26 2.11 1.58 11.06
CA LEU A 26 1.59 1.84 9.73
C LEU A 26 0.07 1.66 9.72
N TYR A 27 -0.64 2.66 9.25
CA TYR A 27 -2.09 2.71 9.19
C TYR A 27 -2.51 2.99 7.75
N GLY A 28 -3.33 2.11 7.19
CA GLY A 28 -3.96 2.32 5.89
C GLY A 28 -5.47 2.39 6.06
N HIS A 29 -6.16 2.99 5.10
CA HIS A 29 -7.63 3.00 5.10
C HIS A 29 -8.20 2.81 3.70
N ALA A 30 -9.51 2.56 3.63
CA ALA A 30 -10.22 2.44 2.36
C ALA A 30 -10.29 3.77 1.62
N SER A 31 -10.47 3.68 0.31
CA SER A 31 -10.64 4.80 -0.60
C SER A 31 -11.96 4.71 -1.36
N THR A 32 -12.42 5.83 -1.91
CA THR A 32 -13.64 5.92 -2.72
C THR A 32 -13.38 6.74 -3.99
N LEU A 33 -14.25 6.60 -4.98
CA LEU A 33 -14.32 7.52 -6.13
C LEU A 33 -15.53 8.46 -6.00
N ASP A 34 -16.51 8.07 -5.18
CA ASP A 34 -17.70 8.86 -4.90
C ASP A 34 -17.38 10.00 -3.93
N ASP A 35 -18.21 11.04 -3.94
CA ASP A 35 -18.19 12.08 -2.92
C ASP A 35 -18.46 11.50 -1.52
N PHE A 36 -17.87 12.12 -0.51
CA PHE A 36 -18.09 11.72 0.88
C PHE A 36 -19.53 11.98 1.30
N ASN A 37 -20.14 11.00 1.94
CA ASN A 37 -21.41 11.17 2.64
C ASN A 37 -21.13 11.13 4.14
N ILE A 38 -20.80 12.31 4.68
CA ILE A 38 -20.24 12.52 6.02
C ILE A 38 -21.06 11.81 7.12
N THR A 39 -22.39 11.79 6.99
CA THR A 39 -23.29 11.12 7.94
C THR A 39 -23.22 9.60 7.89
N SER A 40 -23.26 8.99 6.70
CA SER A 40 -23.21 7.52 6.56
C SER A 40 -21.80 6.94 6.70
N ASP A 41 -20.78 7.73 6.39
CA ASP A 41 -19.38 7.29 6.41
C ASP A 41 -18.82 7.18 7.84
N ILE A 42 -19.40 7.90 8.81
CA ILE A 42 -19.03 7.82 10.24
C ILE A 42 -19.72 6.64 10.94
N GLU A 43 -20.97 6.32 10.57
CA GLU A 43 -21.78 5.29 11.24
C GLU A 43 -21.43 3.86 10.77
N ASN A 44 -20.89 3.70 9.56
CA ASN A 44 -20.56 2.40 9.00
C ASN A 44 -19.15 1.92 9.39
N ASN A 45 -19.10 1.20 10.52
CA ASN A 45 -18.11 0.19 10.90
C ASN A 45 -16.67 0.60 11.25
N LYS A 46 -16.37 0.53 12.55
CA LYS A 46 -15.02 0.44 13.17
C LYS A 46 -14.24 -0.84 12.81
N ALA A 47 -14.60 -1.54 11.73
CA ALA A 47 -13.94 -2.77 11.36
C ALA A 47 -12.52 -2.44 10.87
N SER A 48 -11.53 -2.87 11.66
CA SER A 48 -10.13 -2.79 11.27
C SER A 48 -9.54 -4.20 11.17
N VAL A 49 -8.69 -4.40 10.18
CA VAL A 49 -8.03 -5.69 9.93
C VAL A 49 -6.54 -5.50 10.04
N GLU A 50 -5.87 -6.43 10.71
CA GLU A 50 -4.42 -6.46 10.75
C GLU A 50 -3.87 -6.93 9.40
N ILE A 51 -2.85 -6.21 8.91
CA ILE A 51 -2.13 -6.55 7.69
C ILE A 51 -0.72 -6.97 8.09
N THR A 52 -0.43 -8.25 7.87
CA THR A 52 0.89 -8.81 8.19
C THR A 52 1.91 -8.47 7.12
N PHE A 53 3.19 -8.74 7.43
CA PHE A 53 4.27 -8.74 6.44
C PHE A 53 3.93 -9.59 5.20
N PHE A 54 3.32 -10.76 5.37
CA PHE A 54 2.98 -11.65 4.26
C PHE A 54 1.83 -11.12 3.41
N ASP A 55 0.83 -10.51 4.06
CA ASP A 55 -0.27 -9.87 3.35
C ASP A 55 0.22 -8.75 2.45
N MET A 56 1.22 -7.99 2.93
CA MET A 56 1.88 -6.93 2.18
C MET A 56 2.82 -7.49 1.11
N LEU A 57 3.58 -8.56 1.40
CA LEU A 57 4.50 -9.18 0.44
C LEU A 57 3.78 -9.66 -0.83
N ILE A 58 2.58 -10.23 -0.69
CA ILE A 58 1.81 -10.79 -1.81
C ILE A 58 1.17 -9.68 -2.65
N LYS A 59 0.70 -8.60 -2.01
CA LYS A 59 -0.03 -7.52 -2.67
C LYS A 59 0.08 -6.23 -1.86
N ASN A 60 0.32 -5.11 -2.54
CA ASN A 60 0.16 -3.79 -1.93
C ASN A 60 -1.29 -3.62 -1.44
N ARG A 61 -1.46 -3.46 -0.13
CA ARG A 61 -2.77 -3.33 0.50
C ARG A 61 -3.26 -1.90 0.59
N PHE A 62 -2.38 -0.92 0.37
CA PHE A 62 -2.69 0.49 0.55
C PHE A 62 -2.51 1.27 -0.76
N VAL A 63 -3.31 2.31 -0.90
CA VAL A 63 -3.07 3.36 -1.89
C VAL A 63 -2.32 4.48 -1.18
N THR A 64 -1.36 5.11 -1.85
CA THR A 64 -0.47 6.11 -1.25
C THR A 64 -1.18 7.21 -0.43
N PRO A 65 -2.30 7.80 -0.89
CA PRO A 65 -2.97 8.85 -0.11
C PRO A 65 -3.78 8.29 1.07
N SER A 66 -3.94 6.96 1.20
CA SER A 66 -4.62 6.33 2.33
C SER A 66 -3.73 5.99 3.51
N VAL A 67 -2.42 6.24 3.38
CA VAL A 67 -1.46 5.81 4.39
C VAL A 67 -1.14 6.94 5.39
N VAL A 68 -1.04 6.55 6.65
CA VAL A 68 -0.54 7.34 7.77
C VAL A 68 0.44 6.48 8.55
N PHE A 69 1.60 7.04 8.90
CA PHE A 69 2.60 6.32 9.68
C PHE A 69 3.39 7.29 10.56
N TYR A 70 4.07 6.74 11.56
CA TYR A 70 4.98 7.53 12.40
C TYR A 70 6.22 7.92 11.60
N ASN A 71 6.54 9.22 11.62
CA ASN A 71 7.77 9.73 11.02
C ASN A 71 8.99 9.27 11.84
N ASP A 72 9.47 8.07 11.54
CA ASP A 72 10.74 7.52 12.03
C ASP A 72 11.76 7.61 10.89
N GLN A 73 12.88 8.29 11.13
CA GLN A 73 13.95 8.54 10.17
C GLN A 73 14.56 7.25 9.59
N LYS A 74 14.27 6.08 10.17
CA LYS A 74 14.66 4.77 9.64
C LYS A 74 13.85 4.35 8.40
N PHE A 75 12.67 4.92 8.19
CA PHE A 75 11.75 4.56 7.11
C PHE A 75 11.68 5.67 6.07
N LEU A 76 12.69 5.70 5.20
CA LEU A 76 12.73 6.54 4.00
C LEU A 76 12.46 5.72 2.75
N PHE A 77 11.99 6.39 1.69
CA PHE A 77 11.91 5.80 0.36
C PHE A 77 13.30 5.41 -0.14
N ASP A 78 13.38 4.30 -0.86
CA ASP A 78 14.59 3.95 -1.60
C ASP A 78 14.65 4.83 -2.86
N GLU A 79 15.54 5.82 -2.88
CA GLU A 79 15.69 6.76 -4.01
C GLU A 79 16.12 6.06 -5.31
N GLU A 80 16.64 4.84 -5.24
CA GLU A 80 16.95 4.02 -6.41
C GLU A 80 15.75 3.21 -6.91
N MET A 81 14.59 3.34 -6.27
CA MET A 81 13.35 2.70 -6.70
C MET A 81 12.45 3.71 -7.40
N HIS A 82 11.93 3.27 -8.54
CA HIS A 82 10.88 3.96 -9.28
C HIS A 82 9.80 2.95 -9.59
N HIS A 83 8.54 3.34 -9.37
CA HIS A 83 7.38 2.46 -9.46
C HIS A 83 7.45 1.36 -8.41
N THR A 84 6.57 1.39 -7.39
CA THR A 84 6.50 0.41 -6.26
C THR A 84 7.36 0.81 -5.03
N GLU A 85 7.95 2.00 -5.01
CA GLU A 85 8.70 2.56 -3.87
C GLU A 85 7.84 2.68 -2.60
N ASP A 86 6.56 3.04 -2.73
CA ASP A 86 5.59 3.04 -1.63
C ASP A 86 5.42 1.64 -1.05
N HIS A 87 5.26 0.65 -1.91
CA HIS A 87 5.03 -0.74 -1.50
C HIS A 87 6.27 -1.33 -0.83
N ASP A 88 7.48 -1.03 -1.32
CA ASP A 88 8.73 -1.38 -0.64
C ASP A 88 8.79 -0.79 0.78
N LEU A 89 8.44 0.49 0.93
CA LEU A 89 8.40 1.14 2.24
C LEU A 89 7.41 0.44 3.18
N TRP A 90 6.18 0.19 2.73
CA TRP A 90 5.17 -0.52 3.53
C TRP A 90 5.62 -1.94 3.89
N LEU A 91 6.32 -2.62 2.99
CA LEU A 91 6.84 -3.96 3.21
C LEU A 91 7.94 -3.97 4.29
N ARG A 92 8.84 -2.99 4.28
CA ARG A 92 9.86 -2.81 5.34
C ARG A 92 9.24 -2.46 6.69
N MET A 93 8.20 -1.62 6.70
CA MET A 93 7.49 -1.27 7.92
C MET A 93 6.73 -2.47 8.51
N THR A 94 6.02 -3.21 7.66
CA THR A 94 5.25 -4.41 8.05
C THR A 94 6.13 -5.56 8.52
N TYR A 95 7.41 -5.58 8.11
CA TYR A 95 8.40 -6.53 8.61
C TYR A 95 8.75 -6.28 10.09
N GLN A 96 8.69 -5.03 10.56
CA GLN A 96 8.98 -4.67 11.96
C GLN A 96 7.76 -4.84 12.86
N LYS A 97 6.59 -4.38 12.40
CA LYS A 97 5.31 -4.46 13.11
C LYS A 97 4.20 -4.63 12.09
N PRO A 98 3.12 -5.35 12.39
CA PRO A 98 1.98 -5.39 11.49
C PRO A 98 1.41 -3.98 11.25
N ALA A 99 0.68 -3.82 10.15
CA ALA A 99 -0.07 -2.61 9.87
C ALA A 99 -1.55 -2.79 10.24
N LEU A 100 -2.25 -1.69 10.45
CA LEU A 100 -3.70 -1.68 10.65
C LEU A 100 -4.41 -1.13 9.42
N TYR A 101 -5.34 -1.88 8.84
CA TYR A 101 -6.21 -1.40 7.78
C TYR A 101 -7.58 -1.04 8.35
N ILE A 102 -7.95 0.24 8.25
CA ILE A 102 -9.23 0.78 8.71
C ILE A 102 -10.20 0.70 7.54
N ASN A 103 -11.28 -0.07 7.67
CA ASN A 103 -12.26 -0.27 6.60
C ASN A 103 -13.25 0.91 6.49
N GLN A 104 -12.72 2.13 6.46
CA GLN A 104 -13.48 3.36 6.32
C GLN A 104 -12.91 4.17 5.16
N LYS A 105 -13.80 4.73 4.35
CA LYS A 105 -13.45 5.55 3.19
C LYS A 105 -12.99 6.93 3.67
N LEU A 106 -11.68 7.12 3.85
CA LEU A 106 -11.13 8.40 4.36
C LEU A 106 -10.35 9.18 3.29
N VAL A 107 -10.32 8.69 2.05
CA VAL A 107 -9.80 9.42 0.88
C VAL A 107 -10.70 9.15 -0.32
N LYS A 108 -11.00 10.22 -1.06
CA LYS A 108 -11.58 10.17 -2.40
C LYS A 108 -10.44 10.33 -3.38
N LEU A 109 -10.32 9.37 -4.30
CA LEU A 109 -9.29 9.39 -5.33
C LEU A 109 -9.78 10.22 -6.51
N GLY A 110 -8.91 11.05 -7.09
CA GLY A 110 -9.24 11.80 -8.30
C GLY A 110 -9.45 10.92 -9.53
N ARG A 111 -8.89 9.70 -9.50
CA ARG A 111 -8.98 8.71 -10.58
C ARG A 111 -8.97 7.28 -10.03
N PRO A 112 -9.54 6.32 -10.77
CA PRO A 112 -9.40 4.91 -10.42
C PRO A 112 -7.93 4.49 -10.33
N VAL A 113 -7.62 3.65 -9.32
CA VAL A 113 -6.30 3.03 -9.20
C VAL A 113 -5.99 2.25 -10.47
N LEU A 114 -4.78 2.39 -11.02
CA LEU A 114 -4.34 1.77 -12.29
C LEU A 114 -5.08 2.27 -13.55
N SER A 115 -5.70 3.44 -13.51
CA SER A 115 -6.26 4.10 -14.69
C SER A 115 -5.17 4.43 -15.74
N LYS A 116 -5.57 4.47 -17.01
CA LYS A 116 -4.68 4.83 -18.13
C LYS A 116 -4.14 6.25 -17.93
N GLY A 117 -2.83 6.44 -18.03
CA GLY A 117 -2.16 7.74 -17.84
C GLY A 117 -1.71 8.04 -16.41
N GLY A 118 -1.97 7.15 -15.44
CA GLY A 118 -1.42 7.27 -14.08
C GLY A 118 0.03 6.79 -13.96
N ALA A 119 0.73 7.16 -12.89
CA ALA A 119 2.11 6.73 -12.61
C ALA A 119 2.28 5.19 -12.60
N SER A 120 1.19 4.47 -12.32
CA SER A 120 1.12 3.00 -12.30
C SER A 120 0.57 2.37 -13.59
N SER A 121 0.38 3.15 -14.66
CA SER A 121 -0.16 2.61 -15.93
C SER A 121 0.88 1.83 -16.74
N ASP A 122 2.17 2.08 -16.52
CA ASP A 122 3.26 1.30 -17.13
C ASP A 122 3.47 -0.01 -16.36
N THR A 123 2.76 -1.05 -16.80
CA THR A 123 2.76 -2.36 -16.15
C THR A 123 4.13 -3.04 -16.15
N TRP A 124 4.99 -2.72 -17.11
CA TRP A 124 6.34 -3.28 -17.19
C TRP A 124 7.29 -2.62 -16.19
N LYS A 125 7.22 -1.28 -16.05
CA LYS A 125 7.97 -0.57 -15.01
C LYS A 125 7.51 -0.97 -13.60
N MET A 126 6.20 -1.07 -13.37
CA MET A 126 5.65 -1.60 -12.11
C MET A 126 6.19 -3.02 -11.81
N ARG A 127 6.32 -3.87 -12.84
CA ARG A 127 6.88 -5.21 -12.67
C ARG A 127 8.34 -5.17 -12.24
N LYS A 128 9.17 -4.37 -12.91
CA LYS A 128 10.60 -4.20 -12.53
C LYS A 128 10.73 -3.70 -11.09
N GLY A 129 9.86 -2.77 -10.70
CA GLY A 129 9.73 -2.30 -9.32
C GLY A 129 9.43 -3.41 -8.32
N GLU A 130 8.40 -4.23 -8.59
CA GLU A 130 8.03 -5.38 -7.75
C GLU A 130 9.19 -6.40 -7.63
N LEU A 131 9.93 -6.65 -8.72
CA LEU A 131 11.11 -7.53 -8.67
C LEU A 131 12.23 -6.94 -7.80
N LYS A 132 12.51 -5.62 -7.92
CA LYS A 132 13.50 -4.94 -7.07
C LYS A 132 13.07 -4.95 -5.60
N MET A 133 11.77 -4.77 -5.32
CA MET A 133 11.19 -4.90 -3.98
C MET A 133 11.46 -6.30 -3.38
N TYR A 134 11.22 -7.38 -4.13
CA TYR A 134 11.52 -8.73 -3.63
C TYR A 134 13.02 -8.96 -3.37
N ILE A 135 13.88 -8.44 -4.25
CA ILE A 135 15.34 -8.48 -4.05
C ILE A 135 15.72 -7.70 -2.78
N ASN A 136 15.17 -6.51 -2.57
CA ASN A 136 15.38 -5.73 -1.36
C ASN A 136 14.90 -6.48 -0.11
N ALA A 137 13.72 -7.10 -0.17
CA ALA A 137 13.19 -7.93 0.92
C ALA A 137 14.12 -9.10 1.31
N SER A 138 14.82 -9.69 0.33
CA SER A 138 15.77 -10.77 0.58
C SER A 138 17.03 -10.34 1.37
N LYS A 139 17.33 -9.02 1.41
CA LYS A 139 18.48 -8.48 2.14
C LYS A 139 18.27 -8.50 3.65
N TYR A 140 17.02 -8.42 4.12
CA TYR A 140 16.70 -8.36 5.55
C TYR A 140 15.82 -9.53 6.05
N SER A 141 15.17 -10.29 5.18
CA SER A 141 14.35 -11.45 5.56
C SER A 141 14.91 -12.75 4.98
N THR A 142 15.38 -13.64 5.86
CA THR A 142 15.86 -14.99 5.49
C THR A 142 14.79 -15.78 4.73
N LEU A 143 13.53 -15.65 5.14
CA LEU A 143 12.43 -16.30 4.45
C LEU A 143 12.28 -15.78 3.02
N CYS A 144 12.29 -14.45 2.83
CA CYS A 144 12.25 -13.86 1.49
C CYS A 144 13.43 -14.30 0.63
N LYS A 145 14.62 -14.44 1.22
CA LYS A 145 15.80 -14.97 0.53
C LYS A 145 15.59 -16.42 0.04
N ILE A 146 14.96 -17.27 0.84
CA ILE A 146 14.66 -18.66 0.48
C ILE A 146 13.58 -18.73 -0.61
N ILE A 147 12.51 -17.94 -0.49
CA ILE A 147 11.38 -17.97 -1.44
C ILE A 147 11.56 -17.08 -2.67
N LEU A 148 12.64 -16.29 -2.74
CA LEU A 148 12.92 -15.40 -3.88
C LEU A 148 12.87 -16.13 -5.24
N PRO A 149 13.44 -17.34 -5.40
CA PRO A 149 13.35 -18.09 -6.66
C PRO A 149 11.91 -18.44 -7.07
N ILE A 150 10.96 -18.42 -6.14
CA ILE A 150 9.53 -18.66 -6.38
C ILE A 150 8.81 -17.32 -6.65
N LEU A 151 9.16 -16.25 -5.93
CA LEU A 151 8.54 -14.94 -6.08
C LEU A 151 8.80 -14.31 -7.46
N LEU A 152 10.01 -14.46 -8.00
CA LEU A 152 10.37 -13.91 -9.31
C LEU A 152 9.53 -14.50 -10.47
N PRO A 153 9.43 -15.84 -10.66
CA PRO A 153 8.59 -16.41 -11.70
C PRO A 153 7.10 -16.20 -11.43
N PHE A 154 6.65 -16.21 -10.18
CA PHE A 154 5.26 -15.88 -9.83
C PHE A 154 4.88 -14.46 -10.28
N SER A 155 5.78 -13.51 -10.05
CA SER A 155 5.66 -12.13 -10.51
C SER A 155 5.54 -12.08 -12.05
N ILE A 156 6.47 -12.71 -12.76
CA ILE A 156 6.45 -12.74 -14.23
C ILE A 156 5.16 -13.41 -14.77
N PHE A 157 4.72 -14.52 -14.16
CA PHE A 157 3.49 -15.21 -14.55
C PHE A 157 2.25 -14.31 -14.39
N LYS A 158 2.15 -13.58 -13.27
CA LYS A 158 1.09 -12.59 -13.03
C LYS A 158 1.07 -11.50 -14.10
N PHE A 159 2.24 -11.13 -14.65
CA PHE A 159 2.35 -10.16 -15.74
C PHE A 159 1.83 -10.75 -17.05
N VAL A 160 2.35 -11.92 -17.44
CA VAL A 160 1.96 -12.61 -18.68
C VAL A 160 0.46 -12.86 -18.72
N LYS A 161 -0.12 -13.36 -17.61
CA LYS A 161 -1.57 -13.58 -17.50
C LYS A 161 -2.36 -12.29 -17.71
N LYS A 162 -1.90 -11.16 -17.16
CA LYS A 162 -2.56 -9.86 -17.35
C LYS A 162 -2.46 -9.36 -18.79
N SER A 163 -1.33 -9.58 -19.46
CA SER A 163 -1.12 -9.17 -20.86
C SER A 163 -1.85 -10.04 -21.87
N LEU A 164 -2.16 -11.31 -21.55
CA LEU A 164 -2.91 -12.23 -22.42
C LEU A 164 -4.44 -12.09 -22.30
N ILE A 165 -4.93 -11.56 -21.18
CA ILE A 165 -6.37 -11.35 -20.90
C ILE A 165 -6.75 -9.87 -21.16
N GLY A 166 -5.80 -9.05 -21.60
CA GLY A 166 -5.98 -7.63 -21.94
C GLY A 166 -6.27 -7.40 -23.40
#